data_AF-B2JXK0-F1
#
_entry.id   AF-B2JXK0-F1
#
_cell.length_a   1.000
_cell.length_b   1.000
_cell.length_c   1.000
_cell.angle_alpha   90.00
_cell.angle_beta   90.00
_cell.angle_gamma   90.00
#
_symmetry.space_group_name_H-M   'P 1'
#
loop_
_entity.id
_entity.type
_entity.pdbx_description
1 polymer ?
#
loop_
_entity_poly.entity_id
_entity_poly.type
_entity_poly.pdbx_seq_one_letter_code
_entity_poly.pdbx_strand_id
1 'polypeptide(L)'
;MPTTGVKPAMISALRHQDRAIRVALVATLEQAPKVALWLQNAMLLALISGQALSTIGRWERASVKNGGAVVTRAKTGVSIAIPLELRMETINMSLGEIIARCKASCVVSKYLIRHLRGNVNAPKGSAIKLKTISEKFLPVRRLAGYTADGDPTFHEIRSLSKRLYLEEDGVDTKALLGHRTRCNGGPVRKLARA
;
A
#
# COMPACT_ATOMS: atom_id res chain seq x y z
N MET A 1 -34.83 16.81 0.42
CA MET A 1 -33.81 15.85 -0.04
C MET A 1 -32.76 16.62 -0.85
N PRO A 2 -31.57 16.96 -0.34
CA PRO A 2 -30.54 17.55 -1.21
C PRO A 2 -29.64 16.43 -1.75
N THR A 3 -29.77 16.14 -3.04
CA THR A 3 -28.77 15.40 -3.81
C THR A 3 -27.49 16.23 -3.83
N THR A 4 -26.42 15.71 -3.24
CA THR A 4 -25.11 16.35 -3.23
C THR A 4 -24.50 16.20 -4.63
N GLY A 5 -24.93 17.05 -5.57
CA GLY A 5 -24.40 17.11 -6.92
C GLY A 5 -22.98 17.67 -6.90
N VAL A 6 -21.98 16.79 -6.91
CA VAL A 6 -20.58 17.19 -7.14
C VAL A 6 -20.49 17.81 -8.55
N LYS A 7 -19.99 19.05 -8.66
CA LYS A 7 -19.96 19.81 -9.92
C LYS A 7 -19.10 19.09 -10.99
N PRO A 8 -19.49 19.07 -12.28
CA PRO A 8 -18.75 18.39 -13.35
C PRO A 8 -17.27 18.80 -13.47
N ALA A 9 -16.96 20.08 -13.28
CA ALA A 9 -15.58 20.60 -13.29
C ALA A 9 -14.73 20.10 -12.11
N MET A 10 -15.35 19.82 -10.96
CA MET A 10 -14.67 19.22 -9.81
C MET A 10 -14.35 17.75 -10.09
N ILE A 11 -15.27 17.04 -10.76
CA ILE A 11 -15.08 15.64 -11.17
C ILE A 11 -13.97 15.53 -12.23
N SER A 12 -13.87 16.46 -13.19
CA SER A 12 -12.78 16.46 -14.17
C SER A 12 -11.43 16.81 -13.53
N ALA A 13 -11.38 17.81 -12.64
CA ALA A 13 -10.17 18.15 -11.90
C ALA A 13 -9.67 17.01 -11.00
N LEU A 14 -10.59 16.31 -10.32
CA LEU A 14 -10.28 15.10 -9.55
C LEU A 14 -9.67 14.02 -10.44
N ARG A 15 -10.29 13.71 -11.60
CA ARG A 15 -9.74 12.75 -12.57
C ARG A 15 -8.36 13.13 -13.10
N HIS A 16 -8.10 14.42 -13.36
CA HIS A 16 -6.78 14.89 -13.79
C HIS A 16 -5.73 14.76 -12.67
N GLN A 17 -6.07 15.11 -11.44
CA GLN A 17 -5.19 14.98 -10.29
C GLN A 17 -4.90 13.51 -9.97
N ASP A 18 -5.89 12.63 -10.12
CA ASP A 18 -5.76 11.18 -9.99
C ASP A 18 -4.76 10.62 -11.01
N ARG A 19 -4.88 11.06 -12.27
CA ARG A 19 -3.93 10.71 -13.35
C ARG A 19 -2.51 11.17 -13.04
N ALA A 20 -2.33 12.41 -12.57
CA ALA A 20 -1.01 12.95 -12.23
C ALA A 20 -0.35 12.18 -11.08
N ILE A 21 -1.10 11.90 -10.00
CA ILE A 21 -0.62 11.13 -8.84
C ILE A 21 -0.28 9.70 -9.27
N ARG A 22 -1.12 9.07 -10.10
CA ARG A 22 -0.86 7.73 -10.64
C ARG A 22 0.44 7.68 -11.42
N VAL A 23 0.65 8.59 -12.37
CA VAL A 23 1.87 8.66 -13.19
C VAL A 23 3.09 8.87 -12.29
N ALA A 24 3.01 9.81 -11.34
CA ALA A 24 4.11 10.11 -10.45
C ALA A 24 4.49 8.93 -9.54
N LEU A 25 3.51 8.22 -8.97
CA LEU A 25 3.76 7.08 -8.12
C LEU A 25 4.28 5.86 -8.89
N VAL A 26 3.83 5.64 -10.13
CA VAL A 26 4.37 4.58 -11.00
C VAL A 26 5.82 4.88 -11.40
N ALA A 27 6.13 6.11 -11.80
CA ALA A 27 7.51 6.50 -12.09
C ALA A 27 8.40 6.38 -10.84
N THR A 28 7.89 6.79 -9.67
CA THR A 28 8.59 6.62 -8.38
C THR A 28 8.81 5.13 -8.06
N LEU A 29 7.83 4.25 -8.33
CA LEU A 29 7.94 2.80 -8.12
C LEU A 29 9.12 2.21 -8.89
N GLU A 30 9.35 2.63 -10.13
CA GLU A 30 10.45 2.13 -10.97
C GLU A 30 11.83 2.55 -10.45
N GLN A 31 11.95 3.73 -9.88
CA GLN A 31 13.21 4.24 -9.33
C GLN A 31 13.54 3.65 -7.94
N ALA A 32 12.55 3.10 -7.23
CA ALA A 32 12.70 2.69 -5.83
C ALA A 32 13.86 1.72 -5.55
N PRO A 33 14.15 0.70 -6.39
CA PRO A 33 15.28 -0.21 -6.17
C PRO A 33 16.65 0.49 -6.17
N LYS A 34 16.79 1.63 -6.87
CA LYS A 34 18.05 2.39 -6.94
C LYS A 34 18.44 3.01 -5.59
N VAL A 35 17.46 3.29 -4.74
CA VAL A 35 17.68 3.86 -3.40
C VAL A 35 17.64 2.78 -2.33
N ALA A 36 16.66 1.89 -2.40
CA ALA A 36 16.50 0.81 -1.44
C ALA A 36 15.73 -0.37 -2.05
N LEU A 37 16.37 -1.54 -2.09
CA LEU A 37 15.82 -2.78 -2.67
C LEU A 37 14.46 -3.20 -2.07
N TRP A 38 14.20 -2.89 -0.80
CA TRP A 38 12.94 -3.22 -0.13
C TRP A 38 11.83 -2.17 -0.34
N LEU A 39 12.16 -0.97 -0.81
CA LEU A 39 11.22 0.15 -0.88
C LEU A 39 10.17 -0.04 -1.97
N GLN A 40 10.57 -0.58 -3.13
CA GLN A 40 9.62 -0.92 -4.20
C GLN A 40 8.56 -1.90 -3.70
N ASN A 41 8.98 -2.95 -2.99
CA ASN A 41 8.06 -3.91 -2.38
C ASN A 41 7.14 -3.26 -1.33
N ALA A 42 7.63 -2.32 -0.54
CA ALA A 42 6.82 -1.59 0.44
C ALA A 42 5.75 -0.73 -0.24
N MET A 43 6.11 -0.05 -1.34
CA MET A 43 5.17 0.74 -2.15
C MET A 43 4.12 -0.14 -2.84
N LEU A 44 4.53 -1.27 -3.43
CA LEU A 44 3.62 -2.23 -4.05
C LEU A 44 2.65 -2.84 -3.03
N LEU A 45 3.13 -3.25 -1.86
CA LEU A 45 2.26 -3.73 -0.78
C LEU A 45 1.27 -2.64 -0.36
N ALA A 46 1.71 -1.39 -0.19
CA ALA A 46 0.83 -0.28 0.16
C ALA A 46 -0.25 -0.03 -0.90
N LEU A 47 0.14 -0.10 -2.18
CA LEU A 47 -0.74 0.14 -3.31
C LEU A 47 -1.80 -0.96 -3.45
N ILE A 48 -1.40 -2.24 -3.44
CA ILE A 48 -2.36 -3.33 -3.66
C ILE A 48 -3.25 -3.59 -2.44
N SER A 49 -2.72 -3.47 -1.23
CA SER A 49 -3.50 -3.75 -0.01
C SER A 49 -4.27 -2.54 0.51
N GLY A 50 -3.98 -1.35 -0.02
CA GLY A 50 -4.51 -0.08 0.47
C GLY A 50 -4.12 0.22 1.92
N GLN A 51 -3.15 -0.46 2.52
CA GLN A 51 -2.82 -0.28 3.94
C GLN A 51 -1.89 0.90 4.21
N ALA A 52 -1.99 1.47 5.41
CA ALA A 52 -1.17 2.60 5.83
C ALA A 52 0.29 2.17 6.06
N LEU A 53 1.22 3.13 5.94
CA LEU A 53 2.65 2.92 6.17
C LEU A 53 2.96 2.15 7.47
N SER A 54 2.24 2.46 8.55
CA SER A 54 2.41 1.80 9.84
C SER A 54 2.06 0.31 9.83
N THR A 55 1.09 -0.10 9.02
CA THR A 55 0.72 -1.50 8.81
C THR A 55 1.75 -2.18 7.90
N ILE A 56 2.16 -1.51 6.81
CA ILE A 56 3.16 -2.04 5.86
C ILE A 56 4.50 -2.32 6.55
N GLY A 57 5.03 -1.36 7.32
CA GLY A 57 6.31 -1.52 8.01
C GLY A 57 6.31 -2.53 9.15
N ARG A 58 5.13 -2.98 9.61
CA ARG A 58 4.97 -4.00 10.67
C ARG A 58 4.38 -5.30 10.15
N TRP A 59 4.20 -5.43 8.83
CA TRP A 59 3.52 -6.59 8.26
C TRP A 59 4.37 -7.85 8.44
N GLU A 60 3.86 -8.78 9.24
CA GLU A 60 4.55 -10.02 9.56
C GLU A 60 4.25 -11.12 8.54
N ARG A 61 5.24 -11.95 8.25
CA ARG A 61 5.09 -13.09 7.34
C ARG A 61 4.06 -14.11 7.85
N ALA A 62 3.97 -14.26 9.16
CA ALA A 62 3.05 -15.17 9.83
C ALA A 62 1.58 -14.75 9.70
N SER A 63 1.31 -13.51 9.30
CA SER A 63 -0.05 -13.01 9.09
C SER A 63 -0.70 -13.54 7.80
N VAL A 64 0.09 -14.21 6.94
CA VAL A 64 -0.33 -14.81 5.69
C VAL A 64 -0.62 -16.30 5.92
N LYS A 65 -1.89 -16.70 5.83
CA LYS A 65 -2.36 -18.08 6.03
C LYS A 65 -3.61 -18.33 5.18
N ASN A 66 -3.81 -19.58 4.74
CA ASN A 66 -5.07 -20.04 4.12
C ASN A 66 -5.56 -19.16 2.96
N GLY A 67 -4.67 -18.76 2.03
CA GLY A 67 -5.03 -17.92 0.88
C GLY A 67 -5.33 -16.45 1.22
N GLY A 68 -5.10 -16.00 2.45
CA GLY A 68 -5.30 -14.61 2.83
C GLY A 68 -4.19 -14.05 3.72
N ALA A 69 -4.13 -12.73 3.80
CA ALA A 69 -3.30 -12.01 4.74
C ALA A 69 -4.18 -11.22 5.71
N VAL A 70 -4.04 -11.49 7.00
CA VAL A 70 -4.73 -10.73 8.05
C VAL A 70 -3.82 -9.61 8.54
N VAL A 71 -4.31 -8.39 8.55
CA VAL A 71 -3.57 -7.22 9.02
C VAL A 71 -4.40 -6.41 10.00
N THR A 72 -3.77 -5.94 11.07
CA THR A 72 -4.42 -5.09 12.07
C THR A 72 -3.95 -3.66 11.91
N ARG A 73 -4.91 -2.73 11.80
CA ARG A 73 -4.61 -1.30 11.70
C ARG A 73 -4.23 -0.75 13.06
N ALA A 74 -3.00 -0.24 13.20
CA ALA A 74 -2.53 0.33 14.47
C ALA A 74 -3.42 1.47 15.00
N LYS A 75 -3.96 2.32 14.13
CA LYS A 75 -4.79 3.48 14.53
C LYS A 75 -6.17 3.07 15.06
N THR A 76 -6.77 2.01 14.52
CA THR A 76 -8.19 1.68 14.78
C THR A 76 -8.40 0.32 15.45
N GLY A 77 -7.35 -0.50 15.58
CA GLY A 77 -7.43 -1.88 16.08
C GLY A 77 -8.18 -2.85 15.16
N VAL A 78 -8.71 -2.38 14.02
CA VAL A 78 -9.50 -3.21 13.11
C VAL A 78 -8.59 -4.19 12.37
N SER A 79 -8.94 -5.48 12.42
CA SER A 79 -8.31 -6.54 11.63
C SER A 79 -9.06 -6.76 10.32
N ILE A 80 -8.32 -6.84 9.23
CA ILE A 80 -8.80 -6.96 7.86
C ILE A 80 -8.16 -8.20 7.25
N ALA A 81 -8.96 -9.10 6.70
CA ALA A 81 -8.49 -10.23 5.91
C ALA A 81 -8.51 -9.85 4.43
N ILE A 82 -7.34 -9.87 3.81
CA ILE A 82 -7.14 -9.52 2.41
C ILE A 82 -6.79 -10.80 1.64
N PRO A 83 -7.59 -11.21 0.62
CA PRO A 83 -7.30 -12.39 -0.17
C PRO A 83 -5.98 -12.21 -0.95
N LEU A 84 -5.19 -13.27 -1.09
CA LEU A 84 -3.94 -13.23 -1.85
C LEU A 84 -4.19 -13.05 -3.35
N GLU A 85 -5.37 -13.46 -3.81
CA GLU A 85 -5.86 -13.31 -5.17
C GLU A 85 -6.25 -11.87 -5.51
N LEU A 86 -6.34 -10.97 -4.51
CA LEU A 86 -6.61 -9.55 -4.75
C LEU A 86 -5.60 -9.02 -5.77
N ARG A 87 -6.10 -8.60 -6.92
CA ARG A 87 -5.33 -8.15 -8.06
C ARG A 87 -5.63 -6.69 -8.35
N MET A 88 -4.62 -5.97 -8.80
CA MET A 88 -4.76 -4.61 -9.31
C MET A 88 -4.25 -4.57 -10.75
N GLU A 89 -5.12 -4.22 -11.68
CA GLU A 89 -4.84 -4.24 -13.12
C GLU A 89 -3.78 -3.18 -13.48
N THR A 90 -3.83 -2.03 -12.82
CA THR A 90 -2.86 -0.94 -13.01
C THR A 90 -1.39 -1.37 -12.89
N ILE A 91 -1.08 -2.34 -12.02
CA ILE A 91 0.27 -2.89 -11.85
C ILE A 91 0.39 -4.34 -12.35
N ASN A 92 -0.71 -4.92 -12.85
CA ASN A 92 -0.80 -6.28 -13.35
C ASN A 92 -0.26 -7.35 -12.37
N MET A 93 -0.51 -7.17 -11.07
CA MET A 93 -0.03 -8.06 -10.00
C MET A 93 -1.12 -8.34 -8.97
N SER A 94 -1.05 -9.52 -8.37
CA SER A 94 -1.80 -9.95 -7.19
C SER A 94 -1.03 -9.73 -5.89
N LEU A 95 -1.76 -9.68 -4.76
CA LEU A 95 -1.15 -9.55 -3.43
C LEU A 95 -0.24 -10.74 -3.13
N GLY A 96 -0.62 -11.94 -3.55
CA GLY A 96 0.16 -13.16 -3.45
C GLY A 96 1.51 -13.06 -4.15
N GLU A 97 1.55 -12.57 -5.39
CA GLU A 97 2.78 -12.37 -6.16
C GLU A 97 3.70 -11.35 -5.49
N ILE A 98 3.16 -10.23 -4.99
CA ILE A 98 3.96 -9.21 -4.30
C ILE A 98 4.50 -9.76 -2.97
N ILE A 99 3.72 -10.53 -2.22
CA ILE A 99 4.19 -11.19 -0.99
C ILE A 99 5.27 -12.22 -1.30
N ALA A 100 5.12 -13.01 -2.36
CA ALA A 100 6.15 -13.95 -2.81
C ALA A 100 7.45 -13.22 -3.16
N ARG A 101 7.34 -12.09 -3.88
CA ARG A 101 8.46 -11.19 -4.18
C ARG A 101 9.14 -10.65 -2.91
N CYS A 102 8.38 -10.28 -1.88
CA CYS A 102 8.93 -9.87 -0.58
C CYS A 102 9.70 -11.00 0.12
N LYS A 103 9.27 -12.25 -0.08
CA LYS A 103 9.84 -13.45 0.52
C LYS A 103 11.01 -14.04 -0.27
N ALA A 104 11.16 -13.71 -1.55
CA ALA A 104 12.13 -14.30 -2.48
C ALA A 104 13.60 -14.18 -2.05
N SER A 105 13.96 -13.18 -1.24
CA SER A 105 15.33 -13.09 -0.73
C SER A 105 15.59 -14.10 0.40
N CYS A 106 16.77 -14.74 0.38
CA CYS A 106 17.23 -15.73 1.37
C CYS A 106 17.52 -15.14 2.78
N VAL A 107 16.89 -14.02 3.13
CA VAL A 107 17.05 -13.37 4.42
C VAL A 107 15.92 -13.79 5.35
N VAL A 108 16.26 -14.51 6.42
CA VAL A 108 15.35 -14.89 7.50
C VAL A 108 14.85 -13.64 8.23
N SER A 109 13.54 -13.56 8.45
CA SER A 109 12.91 -12.42 9.14
C SER A 109 11.46 -12.71 9.50
N LYS A 110 10.98 -12.02 10.54
CA LYS A 110 9.56 -11.94 10.90
C LYS A 110 8.74 -11.09 9.91
N TYR A 111 9.35 -10.09 9.29
CA TYR A 111 8.65 -9.06 8.52
C TYR A 111 8.74 -9.28 7.01
N LEU A 112 7.74 -8.79 6.26
CA LEU A 112 7.80 -8.74 4.80
C LEU A 112 8.84 -7.70 4.35
N ILE A 113 8.71 -6.48 4.86
CA ILE A 113 9.64 -5.37 4.59
C ILE A 113 10.70 -5.32 5.70
N ARG A 114 11.97 -5.43 5.30
CA ARG A 114 13.09 -5.66 6.21
C ARG A 114 14.43 -5.21 5.64
N HIS A 115 15.41 -5.08 6.52
CA HIS A 115 16.81 -4.89 6.14
C HIS A 115 17.34 -6.12 5.37
N LEU A 116 17.62 -5.98 4.08
CA LEU A 116 18.23 -7.06 3.28
C LEU A 116 19.73 -7.22 3.55
N ARG A 117 20.38 -6.14 3.97
CA ARG A 117 21.76 -6.11 4.47
C ARG A 117 21.74 -5.51 5.88
N GLY A 118 22.58 -6.03 6.77
CA GLY A 118 22.78 -5.45 8.09
C GLY A 118 23.57 -4.15 7.99
N ASN A 119 23.45 -3.31 9.01
CA ASN A 119 24.30 -2.16 9.24
C ASN A 119 24.48 -1.95 10.75
N VAL A 120 25.30 -0.97 11.13
CA VAL A 120 25.63 -0.66 12.54
C VAL A 120 24.38 -0.41 13.41
N ASN A 121 23.32 0.13 12.83
CA ASN A 121 22.10 0.50 13.54
C ASN A 121 20.99 -0.57 13.50
N ALA A 122 21.14 -1.60 12.67
CA ALA A 122 20.09 -2.59 12.44
C ALA A 122 20.66 -3.90 11.84
N PRO A 123 20.43 -5.06 12.48
CA PRO A 123 20.90 -6.33 11.94
C PRO A 123 20.11 -6.72 10.68
N LYS A 124 20.72 -7.57 9.85
CA LYS A 124 20.07 -8.15 8.67
C LYS A 124 18.78 -8.88 9.09
N GLY A 125 17.70 -8.67 8.35
CA GLY A 125 16.40 -9.27 8.63
C GLY A 125 15.53 -8.52 9.65
N SER A 126 16.04 -7.48 10.31
CA SER A 126 15.23 -6.64 11.20
C SER A 126 14.24 -5.76 10.44
N ALA A 127 13.21 -5.27 11.15
CA ALA A 127 12.20 -4.36 10.59
C ALA A 127 12.83 -3.03 10.15
N ILE A 128 12.29 -2.44 9.09
CA ILE A 128 12.61 -1.06 8.73
C ILE A 128 11.80 -0.11 9.63
N LYS A 129 12.45 0.89 10.22
CA LYS A 129 11.75 1.95 10.96
C LYS A 129 10.80 2.71 10.04
N LEU A 130 9.58 3.02 10.48
CA LEU A 130 8.57 3.71 9.66
C LEU A 130 9.09 5.04 9.10
N LYS A 131 9.82 5.80 9.92
CA LYS A 131 10.47 7.05 9.52
C LYS A 131 11.40 6.83 8.32
N THR A 132 12.22 5.78 8.34
CA THR A 132 13.16 5.44 7.26
C THR A 132 12.44 5.11 5.95
N ILE A 133 11.28 4.46 5.99
CA ILE A 133 10.49 4.22 4.77
C ILE A 133 10.05 5.56 4.15
N SER A 134 9.53 6.47 4.97
CA SER A 134 9.11 7.80 4.52
C SER A 134 10.30 8.66 4.03
N GLU A 135 11.42 8.65 4.76
CA GLU A 135 12.63 9.40 4.41
C GLU A 135 13.26 8.88 3.11
N LYS A 136 13.26 7.57 2.87
CA LYS A 136 13.80 6.96 1.64
C LYS A 136 12.88 7.14 0.43
N PHE A 137 11.59 7.39 0.64
CA PHE A 137 10.67 7.68 -0.46
C PHE A 137 11.01 9.01 -1.15
N LEU A 138 11.40 10.03 -0.40
CA LEU A 138 11.73 11.36 -0.94
C LEU A 138 12.83 11.34 -2.03
N PRO A 139 14.02 10.76 -1.82
CA PRO A 139 15.04 10.69 -2.86
C PRO A 139 14.60 9.85 -4.06
N VAL A 140 13.76 8.81 -3.88
CA VAL A 140 13.21 8.05 -5.01
C VAL A 140 12.28 8.92 -5.86
N ARG A 141 11.39 9.67 -5.21
CA ARG A 141 10.47 10.62 -5.87
C ARG A 141 11.26 11.65 -6.68
N ARG A 142 12.33 12.20 -6.10
CA ARG A 142 13.24 13.14 -6.77
C ARG A 142 13.93 12.51 -7.99
N LEU A 143 14.38 11.26 -7.89
CA LEU A 143 14.96 10.51 -9.03
C LEU A 143 13.95 10.29 -10.17
N ALA A 144 12.65 10.23 -9.84
CA ALA A 144 11.58 10.13 -10.82
C ALA A 144 11.19 11.49 -11.44
N GLY A 145 11.88 12.58 -11.09
CA GLY A 145 11.62 13.93 -11.62
C GLY A 145 10.57 14.74 -10.85
N TYR A 146 10.07 14.21 -9.73
CA TYR A 146 9.09 14.88 -8.89
C TYR A 146 9.81 15.52 -7.70
N THR A 147 9.99 16.84 -7.70
CA THR A 147 10.74 17.57 -6.67
C THR A 147 9.93 18.63 -5.92
N ALA A 148 8.71 18.94 -6.37
CA ALA A 148 7.88 19.98 -5.80
C ALA A 148 7.28 19.58 -4.43
N ASP A 149 6.85 20.58 -3.66
CA ASP A 149 6.23 20.38 -2.34
C ASP A 149 4.84 19.73 -2.41
N GLY A 150 4.11 19.93 -3.51
CA GLY A 150 2.80 19.35 -3.75
C GLY A 150 2.81 17.94 -4.36
N ASP A 151 3.99 17.40 -4.66
CA ASP A 151 4.10 16.09 -5.28
C ASP A 151 3.78 14.95 -4.29
N PRO A 152 3.35 13.77 -4.79
CA PRO A 152 2.83 12.70 -3.96
C PRO A 152 3.85 12.19 -2.94
N THR A 153 3.42 11.97 -1.69
CA THR A 153 4.24 11.30 -0.67
C THR A 153 3.83 9.83 -0.51
N PHE A 154 4.55 9.06 0.31
CA PHE A 154 4.17 7.68 0.62
C PHE A 154 2.73 7.57 1.14
N HIS A 155 2.24 8.57 1.89
CA HIS A 155 0.88 8.59 2.42
C HIS A 155 -0.18 8.57 1.31
N GLU A 156 0.12 9.18 0.15
CA GLU A 156 -0.81 9.27 -0.98
C GLU A 156 -1.05 7.93 -1.68
N ILE A 157 -0.17 6.94 -1.50
CA ILE A 157 -0.33 5.60 -2.08
C ILE A 157 -1.63 4.95 -1.64
N ARG A 158 -2.03 5.12 -0.36
CA ARG A 158 -3.29 4.59 0.16
C ARG A 158 -4.51 5.27 -0.47
N SER A 159 -4.43 6.57 -0.70
CA SER A 159 -5.48 7.33 -1.39
C SER A 159 -5.58 6.91 -2.86
N LEU A 160 -4.44 6.72 -3.53
CA LEU A 160 -4.38 6.20 -4.90
C LEU A 160 -4.98 4.78 -4.99
N SER A 161 -4.59 3.87 -4.10
CA SER A 161 -5.12 2.50 -4.04
C SER A 161 -6.65 2.46 -4.03
N LYS A 162 -7.27 3.26 -3.14
CA LYS A 162 -8.73 3.38 -3.07
C LYS A 162 -9.34 3.82 -4.41
N ARG A 163 -8.75 4.82 -5.07
CA ARG A 163 -9.24 5.37 -6.34
C ARG A 163 -9.13 4.34 -7.45
N LEU A 164 -7.99 3.66 -7.58
CA LEU A 164 -7.78 2.62 -8.59
C LEU A 164 -8.82 1.49 -8.45
N TYR A 165 -9.08 1.02 -7.23
CA TYR A 165 -10.12 0.00 -7.01
C TYR A 165 -11.55 0.49 -7.23
N LEU A 166 -11.80 1.80 -7.12
CA LEU A 166 -13.10 2.37 -7.51
C LEU A 166 -13.24 2.50 -9.03
N GLU A 167 -12.14 2.62 -9.76
CA GLU A 167 -12.11 2.63 -11.23
C GLU A 167 -12.24 1.22 -11.82
N GLU A 168 -11.57 0.23 -11.21
CA GLU A 168 -11.53 -1.17 -11.69
C GLU A 168 -12.82 -1.96 -11.36
N ASP A 169 -13.68 -1.44 -10.48
CA ASP A 169 -14.89 -2.08 -9.93
C ASP A 169 -14.62 -3.45 -9.25
N GLY A 170 -15.56 -3.96 -8.45
CA GLY A 170 -15.47 -5.32 -7.86
C GLY A 170 -14.68 -5.46 -6.55
N VAL A 171 -14.16 -4.37 -5.97
CA VAL A 171 -13.50 -4.40 -4.64
C VAL A 171 -14.23 -3.52 -3.64
N ASP A 172 -14.65 -4.09 -2.50
CA ASP A 172 -15.18 -3.30 -1.37
C ASP A 172 -14.05 -2.51 -0.69
N THR A 173 -13.82 -1.30 -1.21
CA THR A 173 -12.78 -0.40 -0.69
C THR A 173 -13.06 0.06 0.74
N LYS A 174 -14.31 0.07 1.22
CA LYS A 174 -14.60 0.42 2.62
C LYS A 174 -14.13 -0.69 3.55
N ALA A 175 -14.37 -1.95 3.20
CA ALA A 175 -13.86 -3.11 3.92
C ALA A 175 -12.33 -3.17 3.86
N LEU A 176 -11.73 -2.99 2.68
CA LEU A 176 -10.28 -3.02 2.48
C LEU A 176 -9.54 -1.94 3.29
N LEU A 177 -10.08 -0.73 3.34
CA LEU A 177 -9.49 0.36 4.10
C LEU A 177 -9.86 0.29 5.59
N GLY A 178 -10.76 -0.61 6.00
CA GLY A 178 -11.21 -0.75 7.39
C GLY A 178 -11.96 0.47 7.88
N HIS A 179 -12.81 1.07 7.04
CA HIS A 179 -13.73 2.13 7.43
C HIS A 179 -14.97 1.50 8.08
N ARG A 180 -15.39 2.02 9.24
CA ARG A 180 -16.62 1.57 9.91
C ARG A 180 -17.83 2.10 9.13
N THR A 181 -18.54 1.24 8.42
CA THR A 181 -19.99 1.38 8.32
C THR A 181 -20.57 0.99 9.69
N ARG A 182 -21.56 1.73 10.20
CA ARG A 182 -22.29 1.32 11.41
C ARG A 182 -22.88 -0.07 11.15
N CYS A 183 -22.25 -1.12 11.68
CA CYS A 183 -22.90 -2.21 12.39
C CYS A 183 -21.82 -3.16 12.96
N ASN A 184 -21.95 -3.40 14.27
CA ASN A 184 -21.42 -4.43 15.16
C ASN A 184 -19.99 -4.98 15.05
N GLY A 185 -19.37 -5.05 16.23
CA GLY A 185 -18.10 -5.72 16.47
C GLY A 185 -18.21 -7.22 16.20
N GLY A 186 -17.31 -7.71 15.37
CA GLY A 186 -17.08 -9.12 15.07
C GLY A 186 -15.67 -9.28 14.51
N PRO A 187 -15.01 -10.44 14.71
CA PRO A 187 -13.60 -10.60 14.42
C PRO A 187 -13.38 -10.78 12.91
N VAL A 188 -12.56 -9.91 12.33
CA VAL A 188 -12.02 -9.99 10.96
C VAL A 188 -13.05 -9.76 9.83
N ARG A 189 -12.89 -8.65 9.11
CA ARG A 189 -13.64 -8.37 7.86
C ARG A 189 -13.01 -9.13 6.70
N LYS A 190 -13.76 -10.02 6.04
CA LYS A 190 -13.37 -10.60 4.76
C LYS A 190 -13.71 -9.62 3.64
N LEU A 191 -12.78 -9.35 2.74
CA LEU A 191 -13.16 -8.77 1.44
C LEU A 191 -14.00 -9.80 0.68
N ALA A 192 -15.10 -9.35 0.08
CA ALA A 192 -15.79 -10.14 -0.94
C ALA A 192 -14.83 -10.38 -2.13
N ARG A 193 -14.88 -11.58 -2.69
CA ARG A 193 -14.05 -12.00 -3.83
C ARG A 193 -14.27 -11.07 -5.02
N ALA A 194 -13.16 -10.65 -5.65
CA ALA A 194 -13.14 -10.43 -7.10
C ALA A 194 -13.17 -11.81 -7.78
#